data_AF-A0A957K3U9-F1
#
_entry.id   AF-A0A957K3U9-F1
#
_cell.length_a   1.000
_cell.length_b   1.000
_cell.length_c   1.000
_cell.angle_alpha   90.00
_cell.angle_beta   90.00
_cell.angle_gamma   90.00
#
_symmetry.space_group_name_H-M   'P 1'
#
loop_
_entity.id
_entity.type
_entity.pdbx_description
1 polymer ?
#
loop_
_entity_poly.entity_id
_entity_poly.type
_entity_poly.pdbx_seq_one_letter_code
_entity_poly.pdbx_strand_id
1 'polypeptide(L)'
;MNWLQKELTLAPRPRGFHLVTAEIVRQLPELADFKVGLAHVFIQHTSASLALNENADPTVRQDMEAHFNVLAPENAPYYRHTYEGP
;
A
#
# COMPACT_ATOMS: atom_id res chain seq x y z
N MET A 1 16.42 18.55 16.11
CA MET A 1 15.34 18.01 15.27
C MET A 1 15.74 16.60 14.91
N ASN A 2 15.05 15.61 15.46
CA ASN A 2 15.35 14.22 15.15
C ASN A 2 14.69 13.86 13.81
N TRP A 3 15.50 13.37 12.87
CA TRP A 3 15.04 12.75 11.64
C TRP A 3 15.28 11.25 11.78
N LEU A 4 14.27 10.46 11.46
CA LEU A 4 14.35 9.01 11.45
C LEU A 4 14.08 8.53 10.02
N GLN A 5 14.95 7.68 9.50
CA GLN A 5 14.74 6.95 8.27
C GLN A 5 14.96 5.47 8.55
N LYS A 6 14.00 4.64 8.13
CA LYS A 6 14.03 3.21 8.36
C LYS A 6 13.36 2.49 7.19
N GLU A 7 14.01 1.42 6.75
CA GLU A 7 13.41 0.50 5.78
C GLU A 7 12.48 -0.47 6.50
N LEU A 8 11.32 -0.72 5.90
CA LEU A 8 10.30 -1.63 6.42
C LEU A 8 10.04 -2.71 5.37
N THR A 9 9.81 -3.94 5.83
CA THR A 9 9.48 -5.06 4.96
C THR A 9 8.04 -5.47 5.22
N LEU A 10 7.21 -5.43 4.18
CA LEU A 10 5.84 -5.91 4.26
C LEU A 10 5.76 -7.35 3.77
N ALA A 11 4.90 -8.16 4.38
CA ALA A 11 4.59 -9.49 3.90
C ALA A 11 4.01 -9.43 2.48
N PRO A 12 4.38 -10.39 1.60
CA PRO A 12 3.82 -10.46 0.25
C PRO A 12 2.31 -10.71 0.33
N ARG A 13 1.58 -10.11 -0.60
CA ARG A 13 0.12 -10.20 -0.66
C ARG A 13 -0.31 -10.46 -2.11
N PRO A 14 -1.41 -11.21 -2.32
CA PRO A 14 -2.01 -11.31 -3.65
C PRO A 14 -2.53 -9.94 -4.12
N ARG A 15 -2.87 -9.82 -5.41
CA ARG A 15 -3.53 -8.61 -5.94
C ARG A 15 -4.76 -8.25 -5.10
N GLY A 16 -4.95 -6.96 -4.87
CA GLY A 16 -6.10 -6.42 -4.13
C GLY A 16 -5.70 -5.30 -3.17
N PHE A 17 -6.67 -4.86 -2.37
CA PHE A 17 -6.48 -3.81 -1.36
C PHE A 17 -6.30 -4.43 0.03
N HIS A 18 -5.21 -4.05 0.71
CA HIS A 18 -4.84 -4.66 1.98
C HIS A 18 -4.50 -3.61 3.02
N LEU A 19 -4.90 -3.88 4.27
CA LEU A 19 -4.47 -3.05 5.39
C LEU A 19 -3.02 -3.38 5.76
N VAL A 20 -2.19 -2.33 5.82
CA VAL A 20 -0.77 -2.42 6.18
C VAL A 20 -0.42 -1.60 7.42
N THR A 21 -1.35 -0.78 7.95
CA THR A 21 -1.10 0.14 9.07
C THR A 21 -0.52 -0.56 10.29
N ALA A 22 -1.13 -1.65 10.74
CA ALA A 22 -0.66 -2.39 11.92
C ALA A 22 0.73 -3.02 11.70
N GLU A 23 1.03 -3.45 10.47
CA GLU A 23 2.33 -4.01 10.12
C GLU A 23 3.43 -2.94 10.09
N ILE A 24 3.14 -1.79 9.50
CA ILE A 24 4.04 -0.62 9.47
C ILE A 24 4.33 -0.14 10.90
N VAL A 25 3.30 0.07 11.72
CA VAL A 25 3.45 0.59 13.09
C VAL A 25 4.24 -0.38 13.97
N ARG A 26 4.04 -1.69 13.84
CA ARG A 26 4.83 -2.69 14.59
C ARG A 26 6.32 -2.64 14.26
N GLN A 27 6.70 -2.21 13.05
CA GLN A 27 8.09 -2.07 12.63
C GLN A 27 8.69 -0.69 12.96
N LEU A 28 7.88 0.26 13.42
CA LEU A 28 8.30 1.62 13.78
C LEU A 28 7.96 1.95 15.26
N PRO A 29 8.50 1.22 16.26
CA PRO A 29 8.28 1.56 17.66
C PRO A 29 8.78 2.98 18.02
N GLU A 30 9.77 3.49 17.29
CA GLU A 30 10.35 4.83 17.45
C GLU A 30 9.32 5.95 17.16
N LEU A 31 8.18 5.66 16.52
CA LEU A 31 7.10 6.63 16.33
C LEU A 31 6.62 7.23 17.66
N ALA A 32 6.69 6.46 18.76
CA ALA A 32 6.28 6.88 20.09
C ALA A 32 7.11 8.04 20.66
N ASP A 33 8.33 8.24 20.15
CA ASP A 33 9.23 9.33 20.57
C ASP A 33 8.87 10.68 19.93
N PHE A 34 7.99 10.67 18.92
CA PHE A 34 7.56 11.86 18.19
C PHE A 34 6.16 12.28 18.61
N LYS A 35 6.03 13.50 19.17
CA LYS A 35 4.71 14.09 19.46
C LYS A 35 4.07 14.72 18.22
N VAL A 36 4.89 15.34 17.36
CA VAL A 36 4.47 16.03 16.13
C VAL A 36 5.61 15.88 15.12
N GLY A 37 5.28 15.63 13.86
CA GLY A 37 6.25 15.51 12.78
C GLY A 37 5.57 15.28 11.43
N LEU A 38 6.40 15.03 10.40
CA LEU A 38 5.95 14.62 9.07
C LEU A 38 6.47 13.22 8.79
N ALA A 39 5.58 12.30 8.44
CA ALA A 39 5.94 10.95 8.02
C ALA A 39 5.87 10.85 6.48
N HIS A 40 6.98 10.49 5.86
CA HIS A 40 7.03 10.15 4.44
C HIS A 40 7.14 8.62 4.31
N VAL A 41 6.11 8.00 3.71
CA VAL A 41 6.09 6.55 3.49
C VAL A 41 6.20 6.31 1.99
N PHE A 42 7.33 5.77 1.57
CA PHE A 42 7.64 5.48 0.18
C PHE A 42 7.68 3.97 -0.04
N ILE A 43 6.94 3.49 -1.03
CA ILE A 43 6.98 2.09 -1.45
C ILE A 43 8.02 1.93 -2.55
N GLN A 44 9.02 1.07 -2.33
CA GLN A 44 10.08 0.76 -3.28
C GLN A 44 9.64 -0.34 -4.26
N HIS A 45 8.49 -0.16 -4.91
CA HIS A 45 7.90 -1.15 -5.84
C HIS A 45 7.16 -0.45 -6.98
N THR A 46 7.25 -0.99 -8.20
CA THR A 46 6.64 -0.40 -9.41
C THR A 46 5.22 -0.89 -9.67
N SER A 47 4.87 -2.10 -9.22
CA SER A 47 3.54 -2.71 -9.40
C SER A 47 2.68 -2.71 -8.13
N ALA A 48 3.04 -1.91 -7.13
CA ALA A 48 2.25 -1.70 -5.92
C ALA A 48 2.22 -0.21 -5.54
N SER A 49 1.22 0.18 -4.74
CA SER A 49 1.06 1.56 -4.28
C SER A 49 0.52 1.60 -2.86
N LEU A 50 0.75 2.73 -2.18
CA LEU A 50 0.15 3.03 -0.88
C LEU A 50 -0.96 4.05 -1.07
N ALA A 51 -2.09 3.81 -0.42
CA ALA A 51 -3.22 4.72 -0.39
C ALA A 51 -3.69 4.92 1.05
N LEU A 52 -4.19 6.12 1.34
CA LEU A 52 -4.88 6.44 2.59
C LEU A 52 -6.38 6.52 2.28
N ASN A 53 -7.18 5.75 3.00
CA ASN A 53 -8.63 5.71 2.82
C ASN A 53 -9.33 5.38 4.15
N GLU A 54 -10.65 5.47 4.15
CA GLU A 54 -11.50 5.02 5.26
C GLU A 54 -11.30 3.52 5.55
N ASN A 55 -11.31 3.18 6.84
CA ASN A 55 -11.24 1.80 7.32
C ASN A 55 -12.29 1.51 8.40
N ALA A 56 -13.40 2.24 8.42
CA ALA A 56 -14.54 1.92 9.29
C ALA A 56 -15.41 0.81 8.68
N ASP A 57 -15.61 0.85 7.37
CA ASP A 57 -16.38 -0.15 6.63
C ASP A 57 -15.45 -1.06 5.80
N PRO A 58 -15.47 -2.39 6.00
CA PRO A 58 -14.67 -3.33 5.21
C PRO A 58 -15.03 -3.35 3.71
N THR A 59 -16.23 -2.91 3.32
CA THR A 59 -16.68 -2.87 1.91
C THR A 59 -15.89 -1.89 1.06
N VAL A 60 -15.31 -0.83 1.65
CA VAL A 60 -14.48 0.14 0.93
C VAL A 60 -13.37 -0.54 0.13
N ARG A 61 -12.72 -1.57 0.70
CA ARG A 61 -11.67 -2.33 -0.02
C ARG A 61 -12.21 -3.13 -1.20
N GLN A 62 -13.42 -3.66 -1.07
CA GLN A 62 -14.09 -4.42 -2.12
C GLN A 62 -14.51 -3.49 -3.27
N ASP A 63 -15.07 -2.33 -2.94
CA ASP A 63 -15.46 -1.32 -3.92
C ASP A 63 -14.25 -0.76 -4.68
N MET A 64 -13.14 -0.50 -3.97
CA MET A 64 -11.89 -0.10 -4.61
C MET A 64 -11.38 -1.17 -5.58
N GLU A 65 -11.37 -2.43 -5.16
CA GLU A 65 -10.96 -3.55 -6.01
C GLU A 65 -11.86 -3.69 -7.24
N ALA A 66 -13.18 -3.63 -7.05
CA ALA A 66 -14.16 -3.68 -8.13
C ALA A 66 -13.97 -2.52 -9.12
N HIS A 67 -13.77 -1.30 -8.62
CA HIS A 67 -13.56 -0.13 -9.47
C HIS A 67 -12.26 -0.24 -10.28
N PHE A 68 -11.16 -0.69 -9.66
CA PHE A 68 -9.89 -0.90 -10.36
C PHE A 68 -9.99 -1.97 -11.44
N ASN A 69 -10.75 -3.04 -11.21
CA ASN A 69 -10.99 -4.08 -12.21
C ASN A 69 -11.79 -3.57 -13.43
N VAL A 70 -12.53 -2.47 -13.30
CA VAL A 70 -13.19 -1.79 -14.42
C VAL A 70 -12.23 -0.80 -15.11
N LEU A 71 -11.51 0.00 -14.32
CA LEU A 71 -10.64 1.07 -14.82
C LEU A 71 -9.39 0.55 -15.53
N ALA A 72 -8.76 -0.48 -14.98
CA ALA A 72 -7.51 -1.08 -15.47
C ALA A 72 -7.57 -2.62 -15.29
N PRO A 73 -8.30 -3.34 -16.15
CA PRO A 73 -8.49 -4.78 -16.01
C PRO A 73 -7.18 -5.53 -16.23
N GLU A 74 -6.73 -6.34 -15.27
CA GLU A 74 -5.43 -7.05 -15.27
C GLU A 74 -5.06 -7.71 -16.61
N ASN A 75 -6.03 -8.37 -17.27
CA ASN A 75 -5.78 -9.16 -18.48
C ASN A 75 -6.35 -8.48 -19.74
N ALA A 76 -6.33 -7.15 -19.81
CA ALA A 76 -6.84 -6.45 -20.99
C ALA A 76 -6.02 -6.83 -22.25
N PRO A 77 -6.68 -7.17 -23.38
CA PRO A 77 -6.01 -7.80 -24.53
C PRO A 77 -5.02 -6.89 -25.27
N TYR A 78 -5.01 -5.60 -24.94
CA TYR A 78 -4.10 -4.61 -25.53
C TYR A 78 -2.81 -4.42 -24.72
N TYR A 79 -2.68 -5.00 -23.52
CA TYR A 79 -1.45 -4.92 -22.75
C TYR A 79 -0.32 -5.67 -23.44
N ARG A 80 0.85 -5.02 -23.52
CA ARG A 80 2.09 -5.58 -24.09
C ARG A 80 3.17 -5.77 -23.03
N HIS A 81 2.97 -5.22 -21.84
CA HIS A 81 3.92 -5.24 -20.74
C HIS A 81 3.53 -6.35 -19.75
N THR A 82 3.90 -7.58 -20.08
CA THR A 82 3.47 -8.80 -19.36
C THR A 82 4.67 -9.60 -18.82
N TYR A 83 5.79 -8.92 -18.53
CA TYR A 83 7.02 -9.56 -18.06
C TYR A 83 7.04 -9.80 -16.54
N GLU A 84 6.23 -9.05 -15.78
CA GLU A 84 6.16 -9.11 -14.31
C GLU A 84 4.94 -9.90 -13.79
N GLY A 85 4.16 -10.49 -14.70
CA GLY A 85 2.83 -11.06 -14.47
C GLY A 85 2.03 -11.00 -15.78
N PRO A 86 0.75 -11.40 -15.82
CA PRO A 86 -0.11 -11.09 -16.97
C PRO A 86 -0.09 -9.60 -17.36
#